data_AF-A0A1G1Q699-F1
#
_entry.id   AF-A0A1G1Q699-F1
#
_cell.length_a   1.000
_cell.length_b   1.000
_cell.length_c   1.000
_cell.angle_alpha   90.00
_cell.angle_beta   90.00
_cell.angle_gamma   90.00
#
_symmetry.space_group_name_H-M   'P 1'
#
loop_
_entity.id
_entity.type
_entity.pdbx_description
1 polymer ?
#
loop_
_entity_poly.entity_id
_entity_poly.type
_entity_poly.pdbx_seq_one_letter_code
_entity_poly.pdbx_strand_id
1 'polypeptide(L)'
;MSEQIDRRDELLLKMYDQLFNDINRHIMVIWQSVSTIIGAFAIFALVEKDIIPIDVASGIIIVLIVWLIAHLYDAAYWYNRNLVIIANIERQFLKVSDLKDIHYYFGKHRPNNVMLTHLKIQYALGVGLLLIVVLYHLSLRVIPGLTEPLTSFELIRATPYIILILSFFYLRYIRQKRKKAYSEFIENSPGQDVNVASQDLKYGVGHGFKETNN
;
A
#
# COMPACT_ATOMS: atom_id res chain seq x y z
N MET A 1 20.46 42.88 6.86
CA MET A 1 20.16 42.73 5.42
C MET A 1 19.35 41.46 5.29
N SER A 2 18.03 41.55 5.13
CA SER A 2 17.23 40.34 4.86
C SER A 2 17.56 39.89 3.45
N GLU A 3 18.28 38.78 3.33
CA GLU A 3 18.49 38.11 2.06
C GLU A 3 17.11 37.81 1.47
N GLN A 4 16.79 38.44 0.33
CA GLN A 4 15.51 38.28 -0.33
C GLN A 4 15.45 36.82 -0.80
N ILE A 5 14.69 35.98 -0.07
CA ILE A 5 14.45 34.59 -0.47
C ILE A 5 13.93 34.61 -1.91
N ASP A 6 14.61 33.88 -2.80
CA ASP A 6 14.18 33.75 -4.18
C ASP A 6 12.74 33.21 -4.19
N ARG A 7 11.90 33.72 -5.10
CA ARG A 7 10.50 33.28 -5.25
C ARG A 7 10.43 31.76 -5.49
N ARG A 8 11.46 31.21 -6.13
CA ARG A 8 11.62 29.76 -6.31
C ARG A 8 11.82 29.04 -4.97
N ASP A 9 12.70 29.54 -4.13
CA ASP A 9 13.00 28.92 -2.84
C ASP A 9 11.80 28.98 -1.90
N GLU A 10 11.06 30.11 -1.90
CA GLU A 10 9.80 30.23 -1.17
C GLU A 10 8.76 29.20 -1.66
N LEU A 11 8.65 29.00 -2.98
CA LEU A 11 7.75 28.00 -3.55
C LEU A 11 8.13 26.59 -3.12
N LEU A 12 9.41 26.24 -3.18
CA LEU A 12 9.90 24.91 -2.81
C LEU A 12 9.70 24.62 -1.32
N LEU A 13 9.94 25.59 -0.44
CA LEU A 13 9.68 25.45 1.00
C LEU A 13 8.19 25.26 1.28
N LYS A 14 7.29 26.02 0.62
CA LYS A 14 5.84 25.81 0.75
C LYS A 14 5.39 24.45 0.25
N MET A 15 5.97 23.96 -0.85
CA MET A 15 5.71 22.62 -1.35
C MET A 15 6.18 21.55 -0.36
N TYR A 16 7.38 21.72 0.21
CA TYR A 16 7.94 20.85 1.23
C TYR A 16 7.01 20.76 2.45
N ASP A 17 6.58 21.90 2.99
CA ASP A 17 5.66 21.97 4.13
C ASP A 17 4.34 21.26 3.84
N GLN A 18 3.76 21.51 2.65
CA GLN A 18 2.51 20.86 2.25
C GLN A 18 2.67 19.34 2.12
N LEU A 19 3.78 18.86 1.56
CA LEU A 19 4.04 17.43 1.41
C LEU A 19 4.19 16.72 2.76
N PHE A 20 4.87 17.33 3.73
CA PHE A 20 4.96 16.77 5.09
C PHE A 20 3.61 16.78 5.81
N ASN A 21 2.84 17.86 5.66
CA ASN A 21 1.48 17.93 6.19
C ASN A 21 0.57 16.85 5.60
N ASP A 22 0.66 16.62 4.30
CA ASP A 22 -0.10 15.58 3.60
C ASP A 22 0.32 14.18 4.06
N ILE A 23 1.63 13.92 4.22
CA ILE A 23 2.14 12.63 4.73
C ILE A 23 1.58 12.33 6.13
N ASN A 24 1.60 13.33 7.01
CA ASN A 24 1.05 13.19 8.36
C ASN A 24 -0.44 12.87 8.34
N ARG A 25 -1.22 13.50 7.44
CA ARG A 25 -2.64 13.19 7.27
C ARG A 25 -2.88 11.81 6.67
N HIS A 26 -2.05 11.38 5.73
CA HIS A 26 -2.20 10.08 5.07
C HIS A 26 -1.97 8.90 6.03
N ILE A 27 -1.20 9.05 7.11
CA ILE A 27 -1.06 8.00 8.13
C ILE A 27 -2.41 7.68 8.82
N MET A 28 -3.38 8.59 8.81
CA MET A 28 -4.73 8.36 9.34
C MET A 28 -5.56 7.35 8.53
N VAL A 29 -5.08 6.90 7.37
CA VAL A 29 -5.70 5.85 6.53
C VAL A 29 -5.84 4.50 7.26
N ILE A 30 -5.17 4.31 8.41
CA ILE A 30 -5.34 3.14 9.30
C ILE A 30 -6.82 2.82 9.58
N TRP A 31 -7.68 3.84 9.73
CA TRP A 31 -9.10 3.66 10.00
C TRP A 31 -9.87 2.87 8.93
N GLN A 32 -9.39 2.86 7.68
CA GLN A 32 -10.04 2.08 6.61
C GLN A 32 -10.01 0.57 6.88
N SER A 33 -8.96 0.08 7.56
CA SER A 33 -8.86 -1.33 7.94
C SER A 33 -9.90 -1.72 9.00
N VAL A 34 -10.16 -0.82 9.97
CA VAL A 34 -11.19 -1.00 11.00
C VAL A 34 -12.59 -1.01 10.39
N SER A 35 -12.89 -0.09 9.46
CA SER A 35 -14.18 -0.09 8.75
C SER A 35 -14.43 -1.38 7.97
N THR A 36 -13.38 -1.96 7.39
CA THR A 36 -13.48 -3.25 6.67
C THR A 36 -13.86 -4.39 7.61
N ILE A 37 -13.27 -4.44 8.81
CA ILE A 37 -13.61 -5.43 9.85
C ILE A 37 -15.06 -5.27 10.30
N ILE A 38 -15.47 -4.04 10.63
CA ILE A 38 -16.84 -3.75 11.07
C ILE A 38 -17.84 -4.15 9.98
N GLY A 39 -17.54 -3.83 8.71
CA GLY A 39 -18.36 -4.23 7.58
C GLY A 39 -18.51 -5.75 7.46
N ALA A 40 -17.43 -6.51 7.66
CA ALA A 40 -17.48 -7.97 7.62
C ALA A 40 -18.37 -8.57 8.73
N PHE A 41 -18.26 -8.08 9.96
CA PHE A 41 -19.12 -8.52 11.06
C PHE A 41 -20.59 -8.15 10.82
N ALA A 42 -20.86 -6.93 10.33
CA ALA A 42 -22.21 -6.50 10.01
C ALA A 42 -22.86 -7.39 8.94
N ILE A 43 -22.10 -7.79 7.91
CA ILE A 43 -22.58 -8.70 6.87
C ILE A 43 -22.88 -10.09 7.45
N PHE A 44 -22.04 -10.64 8.32
CA PHE A 44 -22.32 -11.93 8.95
C PHE A 44 -23.55 -11.91 9.87
N ALA A 45 -23.82 -10.79 10.56
CA ALA A 45 -25.05 -10.65 11.34
C ALA A 45 -26.32 -10.66 10.46
N LEU A 46 -26.23 -10.28 9.18
CA LEU A 46 -27.33 -10.41 8.24
C LEU A 46 -27.50 -11.85 7.73
N VAL A 47 -26.43 -12.64 7.68
CA VAL A 47 -26.48 -14.07 7.36
C VAL A 47 -27.20 -14.83 8.48
N GLU A 48 -26.87 -14.55 9.75
CA GLU A 48 -27.51 -15.20 10.91
C GLU A 48 -29.03 -14.97 10.96
N LYS A 49 -29.49 -13.83 10.43
CA LYS A 49 -30.91 -13.49 10.35
C LYS A 49 -31.60 -13.99 9.08
N ASP A 50 -30.93 -14.82 8.29
CA ASP A 50 -31.40 -15.33 6.99
C ASP A 50 -31.82 -14.21 6.01
N ILE A 51 -31.28 -12.99 6.17
CA ILE A 51 -31.60 -11.85 5.30
C ILE A 51 -30.83 -11.96 3.98
N ILE A 52 -29.57 -12.43 4.05
CA ILE A 52 -28.71 -12.63 2.88
C ILE A 52 -28.08 -14.02 2.89
N PRO A 53 -27.99 -14.70 1.72
CA PRO A 53 -27.29 -15.97 1.63
C PRO A 53 -25.80 -15.84 1.96
N ILE A 54 -25.25 -16.85 2.64
CA ILE A 54 -23.81 -16.91 2.99
C ILE A 54 -22.90 -16.80 1.76
N ASP A 55 -23.33 -17.31 0.60
CA ASP A 55 -22.57 -17.27 -0.66
C ASP A 55 -22.38 -15.81 -1.13
N VAL A 56 -23.44 -14.99 -1.03
CA VAL A 56 -23.43 -13.57 -1.39
C VAL A 56 -22.65 -12.76 -0.36
N ALA A 57 -22.91 -13.01 0.92
CA ALA A 57 -22.22 -12.37 2.03
C ALA A 57 -20.69 -12.54 1.93
N SER A 58 -20.23 -13.78 1.71
CA SER A 58 -18.81 -14.09 1.53
C SER A 58 -18.21 -13.35 0.33
N GLY A 59 -18.94 -13.28 -0.78
CA GLY A 59 -18.55 -12.50 -1.96
C GLY A 59 -18.35 -11.01 -1.66
N ILE A 60 -19.29 -10.38 -0.95
CA ILE A 60 -19.19 -8.96 -0.57
C ILE A 60 -17.98 -8.74 0.36
N ILE A 61 -17.76 -9.61 1.34
CA ILE A 61 -16.63 -9.49 2.27
C ILE A 61 -15.29 -9.61 1.50
N ILE A 62 -15.19 -10.54 0.55
CA ILE A 62 -14.00 -10.65 -0.31
C ILE A 62 -13.76 -9.34 -1.07
N VAL A 63 -14.80 -8.74 -1.67
CA VAL A 63 -14.69 -7.45 -2.37
C VAL A 63 -14.19 -6.34 -1.46
N LEU A 64 -14.71 -6.24 -0.22
CA LEU A 64 -14.28 -5.23 0.75
C LEU A 64 -12.80 -5.40 1.14
N ILE A 65 -12.36 -6.64 1.36
CA ILE A 65 -10.95 -6.93 1.66
C ILE A 65 -10.04 -6.60 0.46
N VAL A 66 -10.50 -6.89 -0.75
CA VAL A 66 -9.77 -6.59 -1.99
C VAL A 66 -9.67 -5.08 -2.21
N TRP A 67 -10.75 -4.35 -1.92
CA TRP A 67 -10.77 -2.89 -1.92
C TRP A 67 -9.75 -2.31 -0.92
N LEU A 68 -9.69 -2.85 0.31
CA LEU A 68 -8.67 -2.49 1.30
C LEU A 68 -7.26 -2.71 0.75
N ILE A 69 -6.96 -3.91 0.24
CA ILE A 69 -5.61 -4.24 -0.28
C ILE A 69 -5.23 -3.34 -1.47
N ALA A 70 -6.17 -3.02 -2.35
CA ALA A 70 -5.94 -2.08 -3.46
C ALA A 70 -5.57 -0.68 -2.94
N HIS A 71 -6.25 -0.19 -1.90
CA HIS A 71 -5.90 1.07 -1.23
C HIS A 71 -4.50 1.03 -0.61
N LEU A 72 -4.10 -0.10 -0.02
CA LEU A 72 -2.74 -0.23 0.51
C LEU A 72 -1.66 -0.11 -0.58
N TYR A 73 -1.91 -0.65 -1.78
CA TYR A 73 -0.97 -0.48 -2.91
C TYR A 73 -0.88 0.96 -3.39
N ASP A 74 -2.02 1.66 -3.45
CA ASP A 74 -2.05 3.06 -3.87
C ASP A 74 -1.39 3.96 -2.81
N ALA A 75 -1.70 3.75 -1.54
CA ALA A 75 -1.06 4.38 -0.39
C ALA A 75 0.46 4.23 -0.39
N ALA A 76 0.96 3.01 -0.61
CA ALA A 76 2.39 2.76 -0.68
C ALA A 76 3.06 3.54 -1.82
N TYR A 77 2.43 3.56 -3.00
CA TYR A 77 2.93 4.32 -4.15
C TYR A 77 2.94 5.83 -3.85
N TRP A 78 1.81 6.36 -3.39
CA TRP A 78 1.65 7.77 -3.07
C TRP A 78 2.71 8.25 -2.07
N TYR A 79 2.92 7.48 -1.00
CA TYR A 79 3.91 7.81 0.02
C TYR A 79 5.34 7.82 -0.54
N ASN A 80 5.74 6.76 -1.25
CA ASN A 80 7.09 6.68 -1.80
C ASN A 80 7.35 7.78 -2.85
N ARG A 81 6.34 8.15 -3.66
CA ARG A 81 6.45 9.27 -4.60
C ARG A 81 6.69 10.58 -3.87
N ASN A 82 5.92 10.86 -2.82
CA ASN A 82 6.07 12.11 -2.07
C ASN A 82 7.42 12.20 -1.35
N LEU A 83 7.94 11.09 -0.81
CA LEU A 83 9.29 11.06 -0.26
C LEU A 83 10.38 11.40 -1.29
N VAL A 84 10.21 10.95 -2.53
CA VAL A 84 11.15 11.28 -3.61
C VAL A 84 11.09 12.77 -3.94
N ILE A 85 9.89 13.37 -3.98
CA ILE A 85 9.74 14.81 -4.20
C ILE A 85 10.42 15.60 -3.07
N ILE A 86 10.16 15.21 -1.82
CA ILE A 86 10.81 15.79 -0.64
C ILE A 86 12.33 15.70 -0.78
N ALA A 87 12.88 14.52 -1.06
CA ALA A 87 14.32 14.34 -1.25
C ALA A 87 14.87 15.19 -2.41
N ASN A 88 14.11 15.38 -3.49
CA ASN A 88 14.51 16.25 -4.61
C ASN A 88 14.56 17.72 -4.20
N ILE A 89 13.62 18.18 -3.37
CA ILE A 89 13.61 19.52 -2.80
C ILE A 89 14.78 19.70 -1.83
N GLU A 90 14.98 18.75 -0.91
CA GLU A 90 16.08 18.75 0.06
C GLU A 90 17.44 18.88 -0.62
N ARG A 91 17.67 18.18 -1.74
CA ARG A 91 18.93 18.29 -2.51
C ARG A 91 19.19 19.67 -3.13
N GLN A 92 18.18 20.53 -3.24
CA GLN A 92 18.37 21.92 -3.69
C GLN A 92 18.99 22.80 -2.59
N PHE A 93 18.83 22.42 -1.31
CA PHE A 93 19.17 23.25 -0.16
C PHE A 93 20.29 22.65 0.70
N LEU A 94 20.30 21.32 0.84
CA LEU A 94 21.22 20.61 1.72
C LEU A 94 22.60 20.41 1.08
N LYS A 95 23.62 20.52 1.92
CA LYS A 95 25.01 20.29 1.56
C LYS A 95 25.36 18.80 1.69
N VAL A 96 26.47 18.40 1.07
CA VAL A 96 26.99 17.03 1.20
C VAL A 96 27.30 16.67 2.67
N SER A 97 27.77 17.64 3.48
CA SER A 97 28.00 17.46 4.92
C SER A 97 26.74 17.02 5.67
N ASP A 98 25.58 17.54 5.26
CA ASP A 98 24.30 17.33 5.94
C ASP A 98 23.81 15.88 5.86
N LEU A 99 24.41 15.06 4.99
CA LEU A 99 24.17 13.62 4.97
C LEU A 99 24.56 12.95 6.28
N LYS A 100 25.59 13.46 6.96
CA LYS A 100 26.01 13.02 8.30
C LYS A 100 25.42 13.90 9.39
N ASP A 101 25.39 15.21 9.17
CA ASP A 101 25.00 16.17 10.21
C ASP A 101 23.49 16.17 10.47
N ILE A 102 22.66 15.80 9.49
CA ILE A 102 21.20 15.75 9.60
C ILE A 102 20.66 14.34 9.35
N HIS A 103 20.71 13.86 8.09
CA HIS A 103 20.33 12.48 7.75
C HIS A 103 20.80 12.07 6.35
N TYR A 104 21.20 10.82 6.19
CA TYR A 104 21.73 10.31 4.92
C TYR A 104 20.66 10.07 3.83
N TYR A 105 19.37 10.10 4.19
CA TYR A 105 18.27 9.68 3.32
C TYR A 105 18.07 10.57 2.07
N PHE A 106 18.40 11.86 2.12
CA PHE A 106 18.23 12.73 0.95
C PHE A 106 19.28 12.43 -0.12
N GLY A 107 20.43 11.85 0.23
CA GLY A 107 21.53 11.60 -0.71
C GLY A 107 21.21 10.60 -1.84
N LYS A 108 20.16 9.77 -1.68
CA LYS A 108 19.74 8.83 -2.72
C LYS A 108 18.24 8.55 -2.62
N HIS A 109 17.56 8.30 -3.73
CA HIS A 109 16.16 7.85 -3.65
C HIS A 109 16.06 6.41 -3.18
N ARG A 110 14.90 6.07 -2.60
CA ARG A 110 14.52 4.68 -2.44
C ARG A 110 14.40 4.04 -3.83
N PRO A 111 15.01 2.88 -4.08
CA PRO A 111 15.07 2.31 -5.43
C PRO A 111 13.75 1.65 -5.85
N ASN A 112 12.87 1.33 -4.89
CA ASN A 112 11.68 0.54 -5.12
C ASN A 112 10.47 1.16 -4.43
N ASN A 113 9.29 0.97 -5.02
CA ASN A 113 8.02 1.22 -4.35
C ASN A 113 7.78 0.14 -3.27
N VAL A 114 8.27 0.40 -2.07
CA VAL A 114 8.18 -0.52 -0.92
C VAL A 114 7.07 -0.06 0.02
N MET A 115 6.17 -0.99 0.35
CA MET A 115 5.10 -0.76 1.32
C MET A 115 5.69 -0.54 2.72
N LEU A 116 5.18 0.47 3.43
CA LEU A 116 5.58 0.75 4.82
C LEU A 116 5.16 -0.37 5.76
N THR A 117 5.85 -0.51 6.89
CA THR A 117 5.61 -1.59 7.85
C THR A 117 4.17 -1.61 8.37
N HIS A 118 3.58 -0.46 8.72
CA HIS A 118 2.19 -0.43 9.17
C HIS A 118 1.20 -0.82 8.05
N LEU A 119 1.47 -0.47 6.79
CA LEU A 119 0.67 -0.92 5.65
C LEU A 119 0.84 -2.43 5.40
N LYS A 120 2.05 -2.98 5.63
CA LYS A 120 2.28 -4.44 5.57
C LYS A 120 1.48 -5.19 6.64
N ILE A 121 1.36 -4.63 7.84
CA ILE A 121 0.53 -5.21 8.92
C ILE A 121 -0.95 -5.23 8.50
N GLN A 122 -1.46 -4.13 7.93
CA GLN A 122 -2.83 -4.08 7.41
C GLN A 122 -3.03 -5.05 6.22
N TYR A 123 -2.04 -5.19 5.36
CA TYR A 123 -2.07 -6.17 4.27
C TYR A 123 -2.17 -7.59 4.82
N ALA A 124 -1.35 -7.93 5.81
CA ALA A 124 -1.37 -9.25 6.45
C ALA A 124 -2.72 -9.52 7.13
N LEU A 125 -3.29 -8.52 7.81
CA LEU A 125 -4.64 -8.59 8.39
C LEU A 125 -5.70 -8.86 7.30
N GLY A 126 -5.68 -8.10 6.20
CA GLY A 126 -6.60 -8.32 5.08
C GLY A 126 -6.49 -9.73 4.49
N VAL A 127 -5.27 -10.21 4.27
CA VAL A 127 -5.03 -11.60 3.79
C VAL A 127 -5.52 -12.63 4.81
N GLY A 128 -5.28 -12.42 6.11
CA GLY A 128 -5.76 -13.30 7.17
C GLY A 128 -7.30 -13.40 7.18
N LEU A 129 -7.99 -12.26 7.11
CA LEU A 129 -9.46 -12.22 7.03
C LEU A 129 -9.98 -12.90 5.76
N LEU A 130 -9.30 -12.70 4.62
CA LEU A 130 -9.67 -13.34 3.36
C LEU A 130 -9.60 -14.88 3.48
N LEU A 131 -8.52 -15.39 4.07
CA LEU A 131 -8.35 -16.82 4.30
C LEU A 131 -9.44 -17.38 5.23
N ILE A 132 -9.75 -16.68 6.32
CA ILE A 132 -10.81 -17.10 7.25
C ILE A 132 -12.15 -17.20 6.53
N VAL A 133 -12.54 -16.17 5.77
CA VAL A 133 -13.82 -16.15 5.04
C VAL A 133 -13.89 -17.25 3.99
N VAL A 134 -12.83 -17.43 3.20
CA VAL A 134 -12.78 -18.47 2.15
C VAL A 134 -12.82 -19.87 2.76
N LEU A 135 -12.05 -20.13 3.82
CA LEU A 135 -12.02 -21.43 4.49
C LEU A 135 -13.34 -21.73 5.20
N TYR A 136 -13.97 -20.74 5.82
CA TYR A 136 -15.27 -20.87 6.45
C TYR A 136 -16.38 -21.17 5.41
N HIS A 137 -16.39 -20.44 4.29
CA HIS A 137 -17.31 -20.73 3.20
C HIS A 137 -17.06 -22.13 2.61
N LEU A 138 -15.80 -22.51 2.42
CA LEU A 138 -15.41 -23.83 1.92
C LEU A 138 -15.91 -24.95 2.84
N SER A 139 -15.73 -24.81 4.15
CA SER A 139 -16.12 -25.83 5.13
C SER A 139 -17.63 -26.01 5.22
N LEU A 140 -18.41 -24.94 5.09
CA LEU A 140 -19.87 -25.00 5.18
C LEU A 140 -20.55 -25.38 3.87
N ARG A 141 -20.06 -24.91 2.72
CA ARG A 141 -20.79 -25.03 1.44
C ARG A 141 -20.16 -26.03 0.47
N VAL A 142 -18.84 -26.13 0.43
CA VAL A 142 -18.14 -26.95 -0.58
C VAL A 142 -17.88 -28.35 -0.05
N ILE A 143 -17.29 -28.50 1.13
CA ILE A 143 -16.95 -29.82 1.69
C ILE A 143 -18.19 -30.72 1.79
N PRO A 144 -19.33 -30.28 2.36
CA PRO A 144 -20.54 -31.10 2.40
C PRO A 144 -21.14 -31.35 1.02
N GLY A 145 -20.93 -30.43 0.06
CA GLY A 145 -21.41 -30.58 -1.31
C GLY A 145 -20.66 -31.62 -2.13
N LEU A 146 -19.48 -32.07 -1.70
CA LEU A 146 -18.70 -33.09 -2.41
C LEU A 146 -19.35 -34.49 -2.34
N THR A 147 -20.20 -34.73 -1.36
CA THR A 147 -20.93 -36.00 -1.19
C THR A 147 -22.31 -35.99 -1.84
N GLU A 148 -22.76 -34.84 -2.35
CA GLU A 148 -24.08 -34.67 -2.96
C GLU A 148 -24.09 -35.04 -4.46
N PRO A 149 -25.24 -35.47 -5.02
CA PRO A 149 -25.37 -35.70 -6.45
C PRO A 149 -25.12 -34.42 -7.27
N LEU A 150 -24.60 -34.55 -8.50
CA LEU A 150 -24.34 -33.42 -9.40
C LEU A 150 -25.60 -32.58 -9.71
N THR A 151 -26.79 -33.16 -9.60
CA THR A 151 -28.06 -32.45 -9.76
C THR A 151 -28.32 -31.40 -8.68
N SER A 152 -27.62 -31.49 -7.54
CA SER A 152 -27.69 -30.53 -6.42
C SER A 152 -26.72 -29.36 -6.57
N PHE A 153 -26.09 -29.20 -7.75
CA PHE A 153 -25.15 -28.11 -8.00
C PHE A 153 -25.88 -26.76 -8.09
N GLU A 154 -25.50 -25.83 -7.23
CA GLU A 154 -26.00 -24.46 -7.21
C GLU A 154 -24.90 -23.50 -7.67
N LEU A 155 -25.13 -22.80 -8.79
CA LEU A 155 -24.16 -21.84 -9.34
C LEU A 155 -23.79 -20.73 -8.34
N ILE A 156 -24.73 -20.34 -7.47
CA ILE A 156 -24.49 -19.30 -6.47
C ILE A 156 -23.37 -19.64 -5.49
N ARG A 157 -23.12 -20.93 -5.22
CA ARG A 157 -22.00 -21.41 -4.36
C ARG A 157 -20.63 -21.08 -4.97
N ALA A 158 -20.55 -20.89 -6.28
CA ALA A 158 -19.31 -20.53 -6.97
C ALA A 158 -18.98 -19.03 -6.86
N THR A 159 -19.95 -18.19 -6.49
CA THR A 159 -19.84 -16.72 -6.45
C THR A 159 -18.59 -16.21 -5.72
N PRO A 160 -18.31 -16.58 -4.45
CA PRO A 160 -17.13 -16.06 -3.75
C PRO A 160 -15.82 -16.48 -4.41
N TYR A 161 -15.75 -17.64 -5.05
CA TYR A 161 -14.54 -18.13 -5.72
C TYR A 161 -14.31 -17.42 -7.06
N ILE A 162 -15.37 -17.17 -7.84
CA ILE A 162 -15.30 -16.34 -9.05
C ILE A 162 -14.80 -14.94 -8.69
N ILE A 163 -15.38 -14.33 -7.65
CA ILE A 163 -14.95 -13.02 -7.14
C ILE A 163 -13.49 -13.07 -6.68
N LEU A 164 -13.07 -14.11 -5.97
CA LEU A 164 -11.68 -14.27 -5.52
C LEU A 164 -10.70 -14.33 -6.70
N ILE A 165 -11.01 -15.07 -7.76
CA ILE A 165 -10.18 -15.18 -8.97
C ILE A 165 -10.08 -13.82 -9.66
N LEU A 166 -11.21 -13.16 -9.90
CA LEU A 166 -11.24 -11.82 -10.51
C LEU A 166 -10.45 -10.80 -9.68
N SER A 167 -10.59 -10.89 -8.36
CA SER A 167 -9.91 -10.01 -7.41
C SER A 167 -8.40 -10.21 -7.43
N PHE A 168 -7.92 -11.46 -7.54
CA PHE A 168 -6.50 -11.76 -7.68
C PHE A 168 -5.90 -11.09 -8.92
N PHE A 169 -6.57 -11.19 -10.08
CA PHE A 169 -6.13 -10.52 -11.31
C PHE A 169 -6.15 -9.00 -11.17
N TYR A 170 -7.20 -8.45 -10.57
CA TYR A 170 -7.32 -7.01 -10.32
C TYR A 170 -6.19 -6.49 -9.43
N LEU A 171 -5.91 -7.14 -8.30
CA LEU A 171 -4.81 -6.76 -7.40
C LEU A 171 -3.45 -6.85 -8.07
N ARG A 172 -3.23 -7.89 -8.89
CA ARG A 172 -2.00 -8.01 -9.69
C ARG A 172 -1.85 -6.84 -10.67
N TYR A 173 -2.92 -6.49 -11.37
CA TYR A 173 -2.95 -5.35 -12.29
C TYR A 173 -2.63 -4.03 -11.56
N ILE A 174 -3.30 -3.73 -10.45
CA ILE A 174 -3.05 -2.51 -9.67
C ILE A 174 -1.60 -2.45 -9.17
N ARG A 175 -1.08 -3.54 -8.61
CA ARG A 175 0.30 -3.61 -8.14
C ARG A 175 1.31 -3.34 -9.25
N GLN A 176 1.11 -3.94 -10.42
CA GLN A 176 1.99 -3.72 -11.58
C GLN A 176 1.90 -2.27 -12.08
N LYS A 177 0.69 -1.73 -12.20
CA LYS A 177 0.46 -0.33 -12.60
C LYS A 177 1.16 0.65 -11.67
N ARG A 178 1.06 0.46 -10.34
CA ARG A 178 1.73 1.31 -9.35
C ARG A 178 3.25 1.18 -9.37
N LYS A 179 3.78 -0.02 -9.61
CA LYS A 179 5.23 -0.21 -9.79
C LYS A 179 5.74 0.52 -11.02
N LYS A 180 5.06 0.37 -12.17
CA LYS A 180 5.43 1.05 -13.42
C LYS A 180 5.40 2.57 -13.25
N ALA A 181 4.33 3.10 -12.66
CA ALA A 181 4.19 4.54 -12.40
C ALA A 181 5.28 5.09 -11.45
N TYR A 182 5.78 4.27 -10.52
CA TYR A 182 6.90 4.66 -9.67
C TYR A 182 8.22 4.69 -10.42
N SER A 183 8.51 3.64 -11.21
CA SER A 183 9.72 3.60 -12.04
C SER A 183 9.76 4.76 -13.04
N GLU A 184 8.65 5.01 -13.72
CA GLU A 184 8.49 6.16 -14.63
C GLU A 184 8.72 7.50 -13.92
N PHE A 185 8.24 7.64 -12.68
CA PHE A 185 8.46 8.85 -11.90
C PHE A 185 9.93 9.06 -11.54
N ILE A 186 10.64 8.03 -11.07
CA ILE A 186 12.07 8.13 -10.77
C ILE A 186 12.88 8.45 -12.02
N GLU A 187 12.56 7.83 -13.15
CA GLU A 187 13.24 8.04 -14.44
C GLU A 187 13.08 9.49 -14.94
N ASN A 188 11.86 10.04 -14.86
CA ASN A 188 11.58 11.40 -15.33
C ASN A 188 11.91 12.49 -14.31
N SER A 189 12.08 12.15 -13.02
CA SER A 189 12.35 13.11 -11.94
C SER A 189 13.46 12.64 -10.99
N PRO A 190 14.68 12.36 -11.51
CA PRO A 190 15.78 11.84 -10.70
C PRO A 190 16.34 12.83 -9.67
N GLY A 191 16.03 14.12 -9.82
CA GLY A 191 16.57 15.19 -8.97
C GLY A 191 18.04 15.48 -9.28
N GLN A 192 18.69 16.26 -8.41
CA GLN A 192 20.14 16.46 -8.48
C GLN A 192 20.87 15.24 -7.90
N ASP A 193 22.06 14.97 -8.39
CA ASP A 193 22.96 13.96 -7.82
C ASP A 193 23.76 14.57 -6.67
N VAL A 194 23.87 13.82 -5.57
CA VAL A 194 24.74 14.19 -4.43
C VAL A 194 25.96 13.28 -4.49
N ASN A 195 27.16 13.85 -4.57
CA ASN A 195 28.39 13.07 -4.57
C ASN A 195 28.65 12.48 -3.18
N VAL A 196 28.22 11.23 -2.97
CA VAL A 196 28.34 10.49 -1.70
C VAL A 196 29.63 9.67 -1.59
N ALA A 197 30.44 9.60 -2.66
CA ALA A 197 31.64 8.76 -2.71
C ALA A 197 32.69 9.14 -1.66
N SER A 198 32.72 10.41 -1.25
CA SER A 198 33.65 10.93 -0.24
C SER A 198 33.25 10.65 1.21
N GLN A 199 32.05 10.09 1.47
CA GLN A 199 31.48 10.03 2.82
C GLN A 199 31.40 8.62 3.45
N ASP A 200 31.73 7.56 2.73
CA ASP A 200 31.59 6.15 3.18
C ASP A 200 30.18 5.84 3.72
N LEU A 201 29.15 6.36 3.03
CA LEU A 201 27.75 6.16 3.41
C LEU A 201 27.22 4.81 2.89
N LYS A 202 26.68 4.00 3.80
CA LYS A 202 26.03 2.73 3.49
C LYS A 202 24.51 2.88 3.62
N TYR A 203 23.81 2.72 2.50
CA TYR A 203 22.35 2.71 2.48
C TYR A 203 21.83 1.32 2.88
N GLY A 204 21.19 1.24 4.05
CA GLY A 204 20.66 -0.02 4.58
C GLY A 204 19.17 -0.26 4.28
N VAL A 205 18.62 -1.26 4.96
CA VAL A 205 17.21 -1.68 4.87
C VAL A 205 16.21 -0.56 5.20
N GLY A 206 16.57 0.36 6.10
CA GLY A 206 15.75 1.55 6.42
C GLY A 206 15.55 2.48 5.22
N HIS A 207 16.46 2.44 4.24
CA HIS A 207 16.38 3.19 2.99
C HIS A 207 15.82 2.38 1.81
N GLY A 208 15.35 1.15 2.06
CA GLY A 208 14.80 0.27 1.01
C GLY A 208 15.86 -0.38 0.11
N PHE A 209 17.14 -0.30 0.48
CA PHE A 209 18.21 -1.07 -0.15
C PHE A 209 18.30 -2.46 0.48
N LYS A 210 18.78 -3.44 -0.28
CA LYS A 210 19.06 -4.76 0.27
C LYS A 210 20.21 -4.64 1.27
N GLU A 211 20.14 -5.39 2.36
CA GLU A 211 21.25 -5.52 3.30
C GLU A 211 22.43 -6.12 2.53
N THR A 212 23.52 -5.37 2.44
CA THR A 212 24.79 -5.90 1.94
C THR A 212 25.42 -6.67 3.08
N ASN A 213 25.34 -8.01 3.04
CA ASN A 213 26.11 -8.86 3.96
C ASN A 213 27.60 -8.56 3.72
N ASN A 214 28.25 -7.89 4.68
CA ASN A 214 29.70 -7.81 4.75
C ASN A 214 30.21 -9.04 5.51
#